data_AF-A0A939HDH4-F1
#
_entry.id   AF-A0A939HDH4-F1
#
_cell.length_a   1.000
_cell.length_b   1.000
_cell.length_c   1.000
_cell.angle_alpha   90.00
_cell.angle_beta   90.00
_cell.angle_gamma   90.00
#
_symmetry.space_group_name_H-M   'P 1'
#
loop_
_entity.id
_entity.type
_entity.pdbx_description
1 polymer ?
#
loop_
_entity_poly.entity_id
_entity_poly.type
_entity_poly.pdbx_seq_one_letter_code
_entity_poly.pdbx_strand_id
1 'polypeptide(L)'
;MEQEKEIQLVKRNGNEIRHMVSPSFDVMMEAVKKTPSSIQHIKNPPVSVMLTAVTGGWNSLRFIKDAPYEVQLAAVKNKGWAIQYVIDQTLELQMEAVKRDFDSIQYIKDPGCEVQLAAVNTFWSALKYVKKPCLEAKVAAIGRSEQAITYVGDYTEEELKKYLLANIKIVKYIYDSLDLDMLYEVLEEKFSGENVTPEYIRDFMELQILDINKVNYIRDHGSRSTKQKLIDYVLAR
;
A
#
# COMPACT_ATOMS: atom_id res chain seq x y z
N MET A 1 -12.41 47.71 -14.38
CA MET A 1 -12.78 47.35 -15.77
C MET A 1 -11.81 46.34 -16.38
N GLU A 2 -10.50 46.55 -16.34
CA GLU A 2 -9.51 45.60 -16.90
C GLU A 2 -9.43 44.30 -16.08
N GLN A 3 -9.20 44.38 -14.77
CA GLN A 3 -9.20 43.22 -13.87
C GLN A 3 -10.51 42.40 -13.94
N GLU A 4 -11.66 43.06 -14.07
CA GLU A 4 -12.95 42.37 -14.19
C GLU A 4 -13.06 41.60 -15.51
N LYS A 5 -12.53 42.15 -16.61
CA LYS A 5 -12.43 41.44 -17.88
C LYS A 5 -11.48 40.25 -17.78
N GLU A 6 -10.31 40.42 -17.16
CA GLU A 6 -9.35 39.33 -16.92
C GLU A 6 -9.97 38.19 -16.10
N ILE A 7 -10.68 38.52 -15.01
CA ILE A 7 -11.42 37.55 -14.21
C ILE A 7 -12.46 36.80 -15.07
N GLN A 8 -13.22 37.49 -15.92
CA GLN A 8 -14.19 36.83 -16.80
C GLN A 8 -13.54 35.91 -17.85
N LEU A 9 -12.34 36.25 -18.34
CA LEU A 9 -11.57 35.40 -19.25
C LEU A 9 -11.16 34.10 -18.55
N VAL A 10 -10.51 34.19 -17.38
CA VAL A 10 -10.03 33.00 -16.66
C VAL A 10 -11.16 32.14 -16.10
N LYS A 11 -12.32 32.73 -15.80
CA LYS A 11 -13.54 31.98 -15.44
C LYS A 11 -14.05 31.09 -16.57
N ARG A 12 -13.92 31.54 -17.82
CA ARG A 12 -14.27 30.74 -19.00
C ARG A 12 -13.22 29.65 -19.26
N ASN A 13 -11.95 30.01 -19.23
CA ASN A 13 -10.82 29.12 -19.43
C ASN A 13 -9.62 29.56 -18.57
N GLY A 14 -9.23 28.77 -17.57
CA GLY A 14 -8.15 29.16 -16.65
C GLY A 14 -6.80 29.35 -17.34
N ASN A 15 -6.58 28.73 -18.50
CA ASN A 15 -5.34 28.87 -19.26
C ASN A 15 -5.17 30.25 -19.94
N GLU A 16 -6.22 31.09 -19.99
CA GLU A 16 -6.08 32.46 -20.54
C GLU A 16 -5.08 33.31 -19.75
N ILE A 17 -4.80 32.95 -18.50
CA ILE A 17 -3.80 33.63 -17.66
C ILE A 17 -2.40 33.66 -18.30
N ARG A 18 -2.09 32.75 -19.24
CA ARG A 18 -0.82 32.74 -19.98
C ARG A 18 -0.59 33.99 -20.84
N HIS A 19 -1.66 34.73 -21.14
CA HIS A 19 -1.62 35.95 -21.94
C HIS A 19 -1.55 37.23 -21.07
N MET A 20 -1.52 37.08 -19.74
CA MET A 20 -1.55 38.20 -18.80
C MET A 20 -0.15 38.48 -18.25
N VAL A 21 0.23 39.76 -18.25
CA VAL A 21 1.49 40.21 -17.64
C VAL A 21 1.21 40.59 -16.20
N SER A 22 1.73 39.81 -15.24
CA SER A 22 1.56 40.04 -13.80
C SER A 22 0.09 40.01 -13.33
N PRO A 23 -0.62 38.88 -13.48
CA PRO A 23 -2.02 38.75 -13.07
C PRO A 23 -2.21 39.03 -11.57
N SER A 24 -3.33 39.68 -11.21
CA SER A 24 -3.65 39.94 -9.80
C SER A 24 -3.94 38.65 -9.04
N PHE A 25 -3.93 38.72 -7.70
CA PHE A 25 -4.24 37.59 -6.83
C PHE A 25 -5.59 36.93 -7.18
N ASP A 26 -6.64 37.73 -7.39
CA ASP A 26 -7.98 37.22 -7.70
C ASP A 26 -8.01 36.53 -9.07
N VAL A 27 -7.30 37.07 -10.06
CA VAL A 27 -7.18 36.46 -11.40
C VAL A 27 -6.45 35.13 -11.32
N MET A 28 -5.31 35.08 -10.61
CA MET A 28 -4.58 33.83 -10.35
C MET A 28 -5.47 32.79 -9.68
N MET A 29 -6.23 33.20 -8.67
CA MET A 29 -7.11 32.33 -7.90
C MET A 29 -8.25 31.75 -8.75
N GLU A 30 -8.94 32.59 -9.52
CA GLU A 30 -10.01 32.14 -10.42
C GLU A 30 -9.47 31.24 -11.54
N ALA A 31 -8.26 31.52 -12.05
CA ALA A 31 -7.61 30.68 -13.05
C ALA A 31 -7.34 29.26 -12.55
N VAL A 32 -6.75 29.11 -11.35
CA VAL A 32 -6.43 27.78 -10.80
C VAL A 32 -7.66 27.04 -10.29
N LYS A 33 -8.70 27.73 -9.81
CA LYS A 33 -10.00 27.11 -9.50
C LYS A 33 -10.66 26.53 -10.75
N LYS A 34 -10.60 27.25 -11.87
CA LYS A 34 -11.20 26.82 -13.14
C LYS A 34 -10.38 25.72 -13.82
N THR A 35 -9.06 25.85 -13.79
CA THR A 35 -8.11 24.94 -14.43
C THR A 35 -6.87 24.82 -13.56
N PRO A 36 -6.78 23.81 -12.68
CA PRO A 36 -5.66 23.65 -11.74
C PRO A 36 -4.27 23.72 -12.38
N SER A 37 -4.11 23.12 -13.56
CA SER A 37 -2.84 23.12 -14.30
C SER A 37 -2.43 24.49 -14.83
N SER A 38 -3.31 25.50 -14.81
CA SER A 38 -2.96 26.87 -15.21
C SER A 38 -1.88 27.50 -14.33
N ILE A 39 -1.63 26.94 -13.14
CA ILE A 39 -0.49 27.29 -12.27
C ILE A 39 0.85 27.27 -13.03
N GLN A 40 0.99 26.45 -14.08
CA GLN A 40 2.19 26.39 -14.93
C GLN A 40 2.52 27.72 -15.63
N HIS A 41 1.52 28.60 -15.77
CA HIS A 41 1.64 29.91 -16.40
C HIS A 41 1.82 31.05 -15.38
N ILE A 42 1.79 30.75 -14.08
CA ILE A 42 1.91 31.74 -13.02
C ILE A 42 3.34 31.71 -12.49
N LYS A 43 4.06 32.82 -12.66
CA LYS A 43 5.42 32.97 -12.11
C LYS A 43 5.35 33.29 -10.62
N ASN A 44 6.04 32.51 -9.80
CA ASN A 44 6.12 32.66 -8.34
C ASN A 44 4.73 32.78 -7.67
N PRO A 45 3.83 31.79 -7.84
CA PRO A 45 2.47 31.88 -7.31
C PRO A 45 2.48 31.94 -5.77
N PRO A 46 1.60 32.73 -5.12
CA PRO A 46 1.43 32.66 -3.68
C PRO A 46 1.03 31.26 -3.22
N VAL A 47 1.40 30.89 -1.99
CA VAL A 47 1.10 29.58 -1.39
C VAL A 47 -0.39 29.22 -1.48
N SER A 48 -1.30 30.16 -1.22
CA SER A 48 -2.74 29.90 -1.29
C SER A 48 -3.22 29.54 -2.71
N VAL A 49 -2.60 30.12 -3.74
CA VAL A 49 -2.84 29.76 -5.16
C VAL A 49 -2.29 28.36 -5.44
N MET A 50 -1.08 28.05 -4.95
CA MET A 50 -0.49 26.70 -5.05
C MET A 50 -1.38 25.63 -4.41
N LEU A 51 -1.84 25.88 -3.17
CA LEU A 51 -2.73 24.98 -2.42
C LEU A 51 -4.05 24.75 -3.16
N THR A 52 -4.63 25.80 -3.73
CA THR A 52 -5.87 25.70 -4.51
C THR A 52 -5.64 24.85 -5.76
N ALA A 53 -4.52 25.04 -6.47
CA ALA A 53 -4.17 24.25 -7.63
C ALA A 53 -4.00 22.75 -7.30
N VAL A 54 -3.21 22.40 -6.28
CA VAL A 54 -2.98 20.98 -5.95
C VAL A 54 -4.21 20.30 -5.34
N THR A 55 -5.10 21.07 -4.70
CA THR A 55 -6.38 20.55 -4.19
C THR A 55 -7.38 20.32 -5.33
N GLY A 56 -7.40 21.18 -6.34
CA GLY A 56 -8.24 21.02 -7.53
C GLY A 56 -7.72 19.97 -8.51
N GLY A 57 -6.40 19.73 -8.54
CA GLY A 57 -5.75 18.71 -9.34
C GLY A 57 -4.35 18.39 -8.81
N TRP A 58 -4.21 17.25 -8.14
CA TRP A 58 -2.98 16.80 -7.47
C TRP A 58 -1.73 16.84 -8.37
N ASN A 59 -1.89 16.56 -9.67
CA ASN A 59 -0.81 16.55 -10.63
C ASN A 59 -0.30 17.95 -10.99
N SER A 60 -0.99 19.01 -10.57
CA SER A 60 -0.52 20.39 -10.69
C SER A 60 0.76 20.62 -9.90
N LEU A 61 1.04 19.79 -8.88
CA LEU A 61 2.30 19.81 -8.12
C LEU A 61 3.53 19.76 -9.04
N ARG A 62 3.46 19.04 -10.17
CA ARG A 62 4.56 18.92 -11.14
C ARG A 62 5.01 20.25 -11.74
N PHE A 63 4.16 21.28 -11.71
CA PHE A 63 4.43 22.60 -12.26
C PHE A 63 4.92 23.60 -11.21
N ILE A 64 4.87 23.24 -9.93
CA ILE A 64 5.26 24.10 -8.82
C ILE A 64 6.71 23.78 -8.48
N LYS A 65 7.62 24.61 -8.98
CA LYS A 65 9.04 24.50 -8.62
C LYS A 65 9.23 24.82 -7.13
N ASP A 66 10.02 24.00 -6.44
CA ASP A 66 10.36 24.18 -5.02
C ASP A 66 9.11 24.36 -4.12
N ALA A 67 8.08 23.53 -4.36
CA ALA A 67 6.82 23.60 -3.64
C ALA A 67 7.02 23.53 -2.11
N PRO A 68 6.44 24.45 -1.32
CA PRO A 68 6.48 24.37 0.13
C PRO A 68 5.90 23.07 0.67
N TYR A 69 6.37 22.63 1.85
CA TYR A 69 5.95 21.35 2.45
C TYR A 69 4.43 21.18 2.54
N GLU A 70 3.71 22.22 2.96
CA GLU A 70 2.25 22.20 3.06
C GLU A 70 1.54 21.97 1.72
N VAL A 71 2.13 22.44 0.61
CA VAL A 71 1.62 22.21 -0.75
C VAL A 71 1.89 20.77 -1.19
N GLN A 72 3.08 20.25 -0.91
CA GLN A 72 3.41 18.84 -1.17
C GLN A 72 2.48 17.90 -0.39
N LEU A 73 2.28 18.17 0.90
CA LEU A 73 1.40 17.39 1.78
C LEU A 73 -0.05 17.45 1.32
N ALA A 74 -0.55 18.64 0.95
CA ALA A 74 -1.91 18.79 0.42
C ALA A 74 -2.12 17.98 -0.87
N ALA A 75 -1.13 17.97 -1.77
CA ALA A 75 -1.18 17.18 -3.00
C ALA A 75 -1.20 15.67 -2.72
N VAL A 76 -0.31 15.19 -1.83
CA VAL A 76 -0.23 13.76 -1.46
C VAL A 76 -1.50 13.30 -0.72
N LYS A 77 -2.05 14.13 0.17
CA LYS A 77 -3.33 13.83 0.84
C LYS A 77 -4.51 13.80 -0.12
N ASN A 78 -4.45 14.56 -1.22
CA ASN A 78 -5.45 14.52 -2.28
C ASN A 78 -5.33 13.23 -3.11
N LYS A 79 -4.12 12.87 -3.54
CA LYS A 79 -3.82 11.63 -4.27
C LYS A 79 -2.40 11.15 -3.92
N GLY A 80 -2.27 9.91 -3.46
CA GLY A 80 -0.98 9.36 -3.02
C GLY A 80 0.05 9.33 -4.14
N TRP A 81 -0.37 9.17 -5.39
CA TRP A 81 0.50 9.25 -6.57
C TRP A 81 1.21 10.59 -6.75
N ALA A 82 0.75 11.68 -6.11
CA ALA A 82 1.40 12.98 -6.17
C ALA A 82 2.84 12.95 -5.64
N ILE A 83 3.19 11.97 -4.79
CA ILE A 83 4.54 11.79 -4.27
C ILE A 83 5.61 11.64 -5.37
N GLN A 84 5.22 11.23 -6.58
CA GLN A 84 6.12 11.16 -7.74
C GLN A 84 6.70 12.52 -8.15
N TYR A 85 6.02 13.62 -7.77
CA TYR A 85 6.46 14.99 -8.05
C TYR A 85 7.16 15.65 -6.85
N VAL A 86 7.29 14.94 -5.74
CA VAL A 86 8.00 15.41 -4.54
C VAL A 86 9.48 15.06 -4.67
N ILE A 87 10.35 16.06 -4.52
CA ILE A 87 11.82 15.86 -4.58
C ILE A 87 12.31 15.17 -3.30
N ASP A 88 11.99 15.74 -2.14
CA ASP A 88 12.33 15.20 -0.82
C ASP A 88 11.13 14.48 -0.22
N GLN A 89 11.08 13.16 -0.44
CA GLN A 89 9.98 12.30 -0.01
C GLN A 89 10.14 11.96 1.48
N THR A 90 9.83 12.91 2.36
CA THR A 90 9.90 12.68 3.82
C THR A 90 9.08 11.46 4.23
N LEU A 91 9.46 10.82 5.33
CA LEU A 91 8.72 9.65 5.84
C LEU A 91 7.22 9.95 6.01
N GLU A 92 6.86 11.14 6.50
CA GLU A 92 5.46 11.55 6.62
C GLU A 92 4.74 11.54 5.26
N LEU A 93 5.35 12.12 4.21
CA LEU A 93 4.78 12.12 2.86
C LEU A 93 4.67 10.70 2.30
N GLN A 94 5.68 9.86 2.51
CA GLN A 94 5.65 8.44 2.11
C GLN A 94 4.47 7.71 2.77
N MET A 95 4.30 7.89 4.08
CA MET A 95 3.23 7.27 4.84
C MET A 95 1.84 7.75 4.41
N GLU A 96 1.67 9.06 4.21
CA GLU A 96 0.42 9.62 3.70
C GLU A 96 0.10 9.10 2.30
N ALA A 97 1.12 8.97 1.43
CA ALA A 97 0.95 8.45 0.08
C ALA A 97 0.42 7.01 0.09
N VAL A 98 1.07 6.09 0.81
CA VAL A 98 0.67 4.67 0.82
C VAL A 98 -0.61 4.39 1.60
N LYS A 99 -0.94 5.22 2.60
CA LYS A 99 -2.25 5.18 3.26
C LYS A 99 -3.36 5.64 2.32
N ARG A 100 -3.11 6.64 1.48
CA ARG A 100 -4.09 7.15 0.51
C ARG A 100 -4.28 6.20 -0.67
N ASP A 101 -3.19 5.79 -1.30
CA ASP A 101 -3.15 4.89 -2.45
C ASP A 101 -1.99 3.90 -2.24
N PHE A 102 -2.28 2.64 -1.90
CA PHE A 102 -1.25 1.64 -1.56
C PHE A 102 -0.21 1.45 -2.66
N ASP A 103 -0.63 1.59 -3.92
CA ASP A 103 0.20 1.42 -5.11
C ASP A 103 1.08 2.65 -5.39
N SER A 104 0.93 3.75 -4.64
CA SER A 104 1.86 4.88 -4.69
C SER A 104 3.28 4.51 -4.27
N ILE A 105 3.46 3.39 -3.56
CA ILE A 105 4.77 2.86 -3.19
C ILE A 105 5.70 2.65 -4.39
N GLN A 106 5.13 2.43 -5.60
CA GLN A 106 5.91 2.32 -6.84
C GLN A 106 6.66 3.63 -7.21
N TYR A 107 6.21 4.77 -6.67
CA TYR A 107 6.80 6.09 -6.89
C TYR A 107 7.68 6.56 -5.72
N ILE A 108 7.83 5.74 -4.68
CA ILE A 108 8.67 6.04 -3.52
C ILE A 108 10.07 5.48 -3.76
N LYS A 109 11.07 6.34 -3.59
CA LYS A 109 12.47 5.92 -3.70
C LYS A 109 12.88 5.21 -2.42
N ASP A 110 13.36 3.97 -2.54
CA ASP A 110 13.87 3.15 -1.44
C ASP A 110 12.96 3.15 -0.18
N PRO A 111 11.69 2.72 -0.30
CA PRO A 111 10.74 2.75 0.81
C PRO A 111 11.25 1.89 1.97
N GLY A 112 11.33 2.46 3.17
CA GLY A 112 11.67 1.74 4.39
C GLY A 112 10.61 0.70 4.78
N CYS A 113 10.97 -0.24 5.67
CA CYS A 113 10.06 -1.33 6.07
C CYS A 113 8.70 -0.86 6.58
N GLU A 114 8.64 0.24 7.33
CA GLU A 114 7.39 0.78 7.85
C GLU A 114 6.43 1.24 6.74
N VAL A 115 6.97 1.82 5.67
CA VAL A 115 6.21 2.27 4.49
C VAL A 115 5.74 1.07 3.67
N GLN A 116 6.61 0.07 3.49
CA GLN A 116 6.25 -1.18 2.82
C GLN A 116 5.14 -1.92 3.56
N LEU A 117 5.25 -2.04 4.89
CA LEU A 117 4.22 -2.63 5.75
C LEU A 117 2.92 -1.86 5.67
N ALA A 118 2.96 -0.52 5.72
CA ALA A 118 1.76 0.30 5.58
C ALA A 118 1.05 0.05 4.24
N ALA A 119 1.80 0.00 3.13
CA ALA A 119 1.24 -0.28 1.81
C ALA A 119 0.61 -1.68 1.72
N VAL A 120 1.33 -2.71 2.19
CA VAL A 120 0.85 -4.10 2.22
C VAL A 120 -0.36 -4.27 3.15
N ASN A 121 -0.40 -3.54 4.26
CA ASN A 121 -1.53 -3.55 5.19
C ASN A 121 -2.79 -2.94 4.58
N THR A 122 -2.65 -1.93 3.72
CA THR A 122 -3.75 -1.37 2.93
C THR A 122 -4.20 -2.36 1.86
N PHE A 123 -3.27 -2.94 1.09
CA PHE A 123 -3.58 -4.01 0.16
C PHE A 123 -2.35 -4.91 -0.08
N TRP A 124 -2.49 -6.21 0.15
CA TRP A 124 -1.37 -7.17 0.13
C TRP A 124 -0.58 -7.16 -1.19
N SER A 125 -1.25 -6.89 -2.31
CA SER A 125 -0.61 -6.87 -3.62
C SER A 125 0.30 -5.66 -3.85
N ALA A 126 0.35 -4.70 -2.92
CA ALA A 126 1.34 -3.63 -2.92
C ALA A 126 2.78 -4.18 -3.01
N LEU A 127 3.01 -5.38 -2.46
CA LEU A 127 4.30 -6.06 -2.48
C LEU A 127 4.88 -6.17 -3.89
N LYS A 128 4.05 -6.35 -4.93
CA LYS A 128 4.49 -6.47 -6.33
C LYS A 128 5.21 -5.22 -6.87
N TYR A 129 4.99 -4.07 -6.24
CA TYR A 129 5.62 -2.81 -6.63
C TYR A 129 6.92 -2.52 -5.84
N VAL A 130 7.24 -3.34 -4.85
CA VAL A 130 8.41 -3.13 -3.98
C VAL A 130 9.61 -3.88 -4.54
N LYS A 131 10.64 -3.14 -4.98
CA LYS A 131 11.85 -3.73 -5.57
C LYS A 131 12.68 -4.55 -4.56
N LYS A 132 12.71 -4.13 -3.29
CA LYS A 132 13.45 -4.78 -2.21
C LYS A 132 12.53 -4.94 -0.99
N PRO A 133 11.60 -5.91 -1.03
CA PRO A 133 10.66 -6.10 0.06
C PRO A 133 11.39 -6.63 1.29
N CYS A 134 11.16 -6.02 2.45
CA CYS A 134 11.69 -6.57 3.70
C CYS A 134 10.83 -7.71 4.23
N LEU A 135 11.42 -8.54 5.08
CA LEU A 135 10.84 -9.80 5.53
C LEU A 135 9.46 -9.59 6.17
N GLU A 136 9.32 -8.54 6.98
CA GLU A 136 8.08 -8.19 7.65
C GLU A 136 6.97 -7.91 6.64
N ALA A 137 7.27 -7.17 5.55
CA ALA A 137 6.31 -6.88 4.49
C ALA A 137 5.94 -8.14 3.69
N LYS A 138 6.91 -9.03 3.42
CA LYS A 138 6.66 -10.32 2.75
C LYS A 138 5.72 -11.20 3.59
N VAL A 139 6.02 -11.38 4.88
CA VAL A 139 5.20 -12.15 5.83
C VAL A 139 3.80 -11.55 5.96
N ALA A 140 3.69 -10.22 6.09
CA ALA A 140 2.40 -9.54 6.21
C ALA A 140 1.53 -9.67 4.94
N ALA A 141 2.14 -9.68 3.75
CA ALA A 141 1.43 -9.89 2.50
C ALA A 141 0.92 -11.32 2.37
N ILE A 142 1.78 -12.31 2.67
CA ILE A 142 1.45 -13.74 2.65
C ILE A 142 0.36 -14.07 3.66
N GLY A 143 0.45 -13.54 4.88
CA GLY A 143 -0.58 -13.71 5.91
C GLY A 143 -1.96 -13.25 5.45
N ARG A 144 -2.03 -12.22 4.59
CA ARG A 144 -3.29 -11.70 4.03
C ARG A 144 -3.77 -12.45 2.79
N SER A 145 -2.84 -12.89 1.95
CA SER A 145 -3.17 -13.65 0.74
C SER A 145 -2.05 -14.59 0.40
N GLU A 146 -2.39 -15.85 0.23
CA GLU A 146 -1.43 -16.86 -0.19
C GLU A 146 -0.89 -16.60 -1.59
N GLN A 147 -1.60 -15.82 -2.43
CA GLN A 147 -1.11 -15.40 -3.75
C GLN A 147 0.14 -14.51 -3.66
N ALA A 148 0.38 -13.85 -2.53
CA ALA A 148 1.54 -12.98 -2.35
C ALA A 148 2.88 -13.73 -2.47
N ILE A 149 2.89 -15.06 -2.27
CA ILE A 149 4.09 -15.90 -2.45
C ILE A 149 4.70 -15.74 -3.85
N THR A 150 3.86 -15.48 -4.86
CA THR A 150 4.29 -15.28 -6.26
C THR A 150 5.12 -14.00 -6.47
N TYR A 151 5.12 -13.07 -5.51
CA TYR A 151 5.88 -11.81 -5.56
C TYR A 151 7.10 -11.79 -4.63
N VAL A 152 7.31 -12.83 -3.83
CA VAL A 152 8.39 -12.86 -2.82
C VAL A 152 9.76 -13.23 -3.42
N GLY A 153 9.78 -13.80 -4.63
CA GLY A 153 11.01 -14.23 -5.29
C GLY A 153 11.68 -15.38 -4.55
N ASP A 154 13.01 -15.48 -4.67
CA ASP A 154 13.79 -16.47 -3.92
C ASP A 154 13.72 -16.21 -2.42
N TYR A 155 13.67 -17.29 -1.64
CA TYR A 155 13.62 -17.25 -0.18
C TYR A 155 14.49 -18.33 0.44
N THR A 156 14.99 -18.06 1.64
CA THR A 156 15.67 -19.08 2.44
C THR A 156 14.67 -20.03 3.09
N GLU A 157 15.14 -21.18 3.59
CA GLU A 157 14.31 -22.08 4.38
C GLU A 157 13.74 -21.39 5.63
N GLU A 158 14.55 -20.56 6.30
CA GLU A 158 14.13 -19.78 7.48
C GLU A 158 13.05 -18.73 7.15
N GLU A 159 13.10 -18.13 5.96
CA GLU A 159 12.02 -17.28 5.47
C GLU A 159 10.76 -18.10 5.15
N LEU A 160 10.92 -19.25 4.52
CA LEU A 160 9.81 -20.13 4.17
C LEU A 160 9.04 -20.64 5.40
N LYS A 161 9.74 -21.02 6.47
CA LYS A 161 9.11 -21.37 7.76
C LYS A 161 8.19 -20.26 8.24
N LYS A 162 8.64 -19.01 8.21
CA LYS A 162 7.83 -17.83 8.60
C LYS A 162 6.62 -17.63 7.68
N TYR A 163 6.77 -17.88 6.38
CA TYR A 163 5.65 -17.79 5.43
C TYR A 163 4.58 -18.85 5.68
N LEU A 164 5.00 -20.10 5.94
CA LEU A 164 4.10 -21.20 6.28
C LEU A 164 3.36 -20.92 7.59
N LEU A 165 4.07 -20.46 8.64
CA LEU A 165 3.48 -20.05 9.91
C LEU A 165 2.44 -18.92 9.75
N ALA A 166 2.63 -18.03 8.77
CA ALA A 166 1.74 -16.92 8.48
C ALA A 166 0.51 -17.36 7.67
N ASN A 167 0.67 -18.23 6.68
CA ASN A 167 -0.42 -18.71 5.84
C ASN A 167 -0.12 -20.07 5.21
N ILE A 168 -0.70 -21.13 5.78
CA ILE A 168 -0.50 -22.50 5.29
C ILE A 168 -1.00 -22.73 3.86
N LYS A 169 -1.91 -21.90 3.34
CA LYS A 169 -2.42 -22.06 1.98
C LYS A 169 -1.36 -21.80 0.91
N ILE A 170 -0.18 -21.24 1.25
CA ILE A 170 0.90 -21.10 0.27
C ILE A 170 1.40 -22.44 -0.24
N VAL A 171 1.21 -23.53 0.53
CA VAL A 171 1.59 -24.89 0.13
C VAL A 171 1.05 -25.24 -1.25
N LYS A 172 -0.14 -24.77 -1.62
CA LYS A 172 -0.73 -25.02 -2.96
C LYS A 172 0.08 -24.46 -4.14
N TYR A 173 1.01 -23.55 -3.91
CA TYR A 173 1.88 -22.98 -4.95
C TYR A 173 3.28 -23.58 -4.97
N ILE A 174 3.71 -24.18 -3.85
CA ILE A 174 5.12 -24.57 -3.65
C ILE A 174 5.29 -26.06 -3.36
N TYR A 175 4.20 -26.82 -3.29
CA TYR A 175 4.16 -28.23 -2.86
C TYR A 175 5.21 -29.10 -3.55
N ASP A 176 5.35 -28.99 -4.88
CA ASP A 176 6.28 -29.81 -5.67
C ASP A 176 7.76 -29.61 -5.30
N SER A 177 8.09 -28.46 -4.70
CA SER A 177 9.45 -28.09 -4.26
C SER A 177 9.62 -28.06 -2.74
N LEU A 178 8.56 -28.38 -2.00
CA LEU A 178 8.50 -28.24 -0.55
C LEU A 178 9.10 -29.47 0.14
N ASP A 179 10.03 -29.25 1.05
CA ASP A 179 10.45 -30.27 2.01
C ASP A 179 9.31 -30.55 3.00
N LEU A 180 8.79 -31.78 2.98
CA LEU A 180 7.67 -32.18 3.82
C LEU A 180 8.07 -32.36 5.29
N ASP A 181 9.33 -32.74 5.57
CA ASP A 181 9.79 -32.88 6.95
C ASP A 181 9.81 -31.50 7.63
N MET A 182 10.38 -30.50 6.94
CA MET A 182 10.32 -29.10 7.36
C MET A 182 8.89 -28.58 7.50
N LEU A 183 7.98 -28.93 6.59
CA LEU A 183 6.56 -28.56 6.72
C LEU A 183 5.95 -29.14 8.00
N TYR A 184 6.21 -30.41 8.31
CA TYR A 184 5.69 -31.03 9.53
C TYR A 184 6.29 -30.41 10.80
N GLU A 185 7.57 -30.05 10.80
CA GLU A 185 8.18 -29.31 11.90
C GLU A 185 7.46 -27.96 12.14
N VAL A 186 7.19 -27.21 11.07
CA VAL A 186 6.46 -25.93 11.13
C VAL A 186 5.04 -26.12 11.64
N LEU A 187 4.35 -27.17 11.21
CA LEU A 187 2.99 -27.46 11.65
C LEU A 187 2.94 -27.88 13.13
N GLU A 188 3.92 -28.65 13.59
CA GLU A 188 4.06 -29.03 14.99
C GLU A 188 4.34 -27.80 15.87
N GLU A 189 5.29 -26.94 15.47
CA GLU A 189 5.55 -25.65 16.14
C GLU A 189 4.26 -24.82 16.20
N LYS A 190 3.55 -24.69 15.07
CA LYS A 190 2.32 -23.91 15.00
C LYS A 190 1.25 -24.45 15.94
N PHE A 191 0.94 -25.74 15.87
CA PHE A 191 -0.20 -26.31 16.57
C PHE A 191 0.04 -26.52 18.07
N SER A 192 1.30 -26.72 18.48
CA SER A 192 1.70 -26.76 19.89
C SER A 192 1.56 -25.39 20.59
N GLY A 193 1.44 -24.29 19.83
CA GLY A 193 1.15 -22.96 20.37
C GLY A 193 -0.29 -22.79 20.90
N GLU A 194 -0.49 -21.84 21.81
CA GLU A 194 -1.80 -21.53 22.41
C GLU A 194 -2.64 -20.55 21.55
N ASN A 195 -1.96 -19.76 20.70
CA ASN A 195 -2.55 -18.66 19.93
C ASN A 195 -2.92 -19.03 18.49
N VAL A 196 -3.09 -20.32 18.19
CA VAL A 196 -3.55 -20.75 16.86
C VAL A 196 -4.96 -20.22 16.61
N THR A 197 -5.12 -19.48 15.52
CA THR A 197 -6.39 -18.89 15.09
C THR A 197 -7.30 -19.96 14.46
N PRO A 198 -8.64 -19.90 14.66
CA PRO A 198 -9.58 -20.78 13.98
C PRO A 198 -9.42 -20.77 12.44
N GLU A 199 -9.09 -19.62 11.86
CA GLU A 199 -8.88 -19.46 10.42
C GLU A 199 -7.73 -20.34 9.92
N TYR A 200 -6.59 -20.33 10.63
CA TYR A 200 -5.46 -21.20 10.27
C TYR A 200 -5.80 -22.68 10.36
N ILE A 201 -6.58 -23.10 11.39
CA ILE A 201 -7.03 -24.50 11.51
C ILE A 201 -7.91 -24.87 10.32
N ARG A 202 -8.91 -24.04 10.00
CA ARG A 202 -9.77 -24.26 8.82
C ARG A 202 -8.94 -24.37 7.55
N ASP A 203 -8.05 -23.41 7.32
CA ASP A 203 -7.24 -23.32 6.11
C ASP A 203 -6.33 -24.56 5.97
N PHE A 204 -5.78 -25.08 7.07
CA PHE A 204 -5.08 -26.37 7.10
C PHE A 204 -6.03 -27.53 6.79
N MET A 205 -7.19 -27.61 7.45
CA MET A 205 -8.16 -28.70 7.26
C MET A 205 -8.66 -28.79 5.81
N GLU A 206 -8.79 -27.66 5.12
CA GLU A 206 -9.28 -27.54 3.75
C GLU A 206 -8.18 -27.70 2.69
N LEU A 207 -6.91 -27.82 3.10
CA LEU A 207 -5.78 -27.97 2.19
C LEU A 207 -5.74 -29.37 1.56
N GLN A 208 -6.38 -29.52 0.40
CA GLN A 208 -6.52 -30.81 -0.29
C GLN A 208 -5.21 -31.43 -0.76
N ILE A 209 -4.22 -30.60 -1.11
CA ILE A 209 -2.92 -31.07 -1.60
C ILE A 209 -2.11 -31.81 -0.53
N LEU A 210 -2.42 -31.57 0.75
CA LEU A 210 -1.77 -32.25 1.88
C LEU A 210 -2.61 -33.47 2.30
N ASP A 211 -2.22 -34.65 1.80
CA ASP A 211 -2.90 -35.92 2.05
C ASP A 211 -2.42 -36.59 3.35
N ILE A 212 -2.89 -36.06 4.48
CA ILE A 212 -2.68 -36.64 5.82
C ILE A 212 -3.98 -36.66 6.61
N ASN A 213 -4.02 -37.47 7.68
CA ASN A 213 -5.10 -37.39 8.65
C ASN A 213 -4.94 -36.14 9.53
N LYS A 214 -5.43 -35.00 9.05
CA LYS A 214 -5.29 -33.68 9.67
C LYS A 214 -5.92 -33.60 11.08
N VAL A 215 -6.99 -34.36 11.33
CA VAL A 215 -7.63 -34.45 12.65
C VAL A 215 -6.70 -35.13 13.65
N ASN A 216 -6.14 -36.29 13.29
CA ASN A 216 -5.21 -37.01 14.15
C ASN A 216 -3.94 -36.20 14.37
N TYR A 217 -3.41 -35.56 13.32
CA TYR A 217 -2.22 -34.71 13.43
C TYR A 217 -2.38 -33.62 14.51
N ILE A 218 -3.49 -32.87 14.50
CA ILE A 218 -3.74 -31.86 15.54
C ILE A 218 -4.02 -32.51 16.91
N ARG A 219 -4.63 -33.70 16.97
CA ARG A 219 -4.82 -34.43 18.24
C ARG A 219 -3.50 -34.90 18.86
N ASP A 220 -2.51 -35.20 18.05
CA ASP A 220 -1.23 -35.70 18.52
C ASP A 220 -0.32 -34.53 18.92
N HIS A 221 -0.22 -33.49 18.08
CA HIS A 221 0.74 -32.38 18.25
C HIS A 221 0.15 -31.07 18.81
N GLY A 222 -1.17 -30.93 18.82
CA GLY A 222 -1.82 -29.68 19.20
C GLY A 222 -1.79 -29.38 20.71
N SER A 223 -1.73 -28.10 21.06
CA SER A 223 -2.03 -27.62 22.40
C SER A 223 -3.48 -27.93 22.80
N ARG A 224 -3.79 -27.81 24.09
CA ARG A 224 -5.18 -27.99 24.57
C ARG A 224 -6.13 -27.00 23.89
N SER A 225 -5.70 -25.74 23.74
CA SER A 225 -6.44 -24.68 23.04
C SER A 225 -6.67 -25.03 21.57
N THR A 226 -5.64 -25.47 20.85
CA THR A 226 -5.76 -25.87 19.44
C THR A 226 -6.71 -27.05 19.27
N LYS A 227 -6.63 -28.05 20.15
CA LYS A 227 -7.54 -29.22 20.15
C LYS A 227 -8.99 -28.83 20.38
N GLN A 228 -9.26 -27.87 21.28
CA GLN A 228 -10.61 -27.36 21.48
C GLN A 228 -11.14 -26.68 20.21
N LYS A 229 -10.36 -25.80 19.60
CA LYS A 229 -10.75 -25.11 18.35
C LYS A 229 -10.99 -26.09 17.20
N LEU A 230 -10.22 -27.18 17.13
CA LEU A 230 -10.48 -28.26 16.18
C LEU A 230 -11.86 -28.91 16.41
N ILE A 231 -12.23 -29.21 17.66
CA ILE A 231 -13.54 -29.78 17.99
C ILE A 231 -14.64 -28.84 17.53
N ASP A 232 -14.51 -27.55 17.83
CA ASP A 232 -15.47 -26.52 17.43
C ASP A 232 -15.62 -26.45 15.90
N TYR A 233 -14.51 -26.54 15.16
CA TYR A 233 -14.52 -26.61 13.68
C TYR A 233 -15.25 -27.85 13.16
N VAL A 234 -15.01 -29.03 13.75
CA VAL A 234 -15.63 -30.29 13.33
C VAL A 234 -17.14 -30.29 13.59
N LEU A 235 -17.60 -29.73 14.71
CA LEU A 235 -19.03 -29.66 15.06
C LEU A 235 -19.83 -28.66 14.23
N ALA A 236 -19.16 -27.67 13.62
CA ALA A 236 -19.79 -26.64 12.80
C ALA A 236 -20.02 -27.03 11.33
N ARG A 237 -19.57 -28.22 10.91
CA ARG A 237 -19.74 -28.78 9.56
C ARG A 237 -20.87 -29.80 9.52
#